data_AF-N9HJ27-F1
#
_entry.id   AF-N9HJ27-F1
#
_cell.length_a   1.000
_cell.length_b   1.000
_cell.length_c   1.000
_cell.angle_alpha   90.00
_cell.angle_beta   90.00
_cell.angle_gamma   90.00
#
_symmetry.space_group_name_H-M   'P 1'
#
loop_
_entity.id
_entity.type
_entity.pdbx_description
1 polymer ?
#
loop_
_entity_poly.entity_id
_entity_poly.type
_entity_poly.pdbx_seq_one_letter_code
_entity_poly.pdbx_strand_id
1 'polypeptide(L)'
;MIRDLDISVRKQIAALWLKFIQLQNEQKYSLKAFEFILNQPRLQSLLLTSSRVDYMAWYINNYLYHREDYREALAQLSCPVTFFSGVQSKLYPFEGQRLIAESLPHAKQIIFSKSGHTPLLTEPLKFSRELGIFLKENSQSSGSAT
;
A
#
# COMPACT_ATOMS: atom_id res chain seq x y z
N MET A 1 -10.51 -19.97 -8.48
CA MET A 1 -10.28 -18.53 -8.75
C MET A 1 -11.62 -17.80 -8.74
N ILE A 2 -11.66 -16.47 -8.58
CA ILE A 2 -12.92 -15.69 -8.60
C ILE A 2 -13.68 -15.94 -9.90
N ARG A 3 -12.98 -16.06 -11.03
CA ARG A 3 -13.60 -16.30 -12.35
C ARG A 3 -14.40 -17.60 -12.44
N ASP A 4 -14.06 -18.60 -11.62
CA ASP A 4 -14.65 -19.94 -11.62
C ASP A 4 -15.92 -20.00 -10.75
N LEU A 5 -16.23 -18.92 -10.02
CA LEU A 5 -17.42 -18.82 -9.18
C LEU A 5 -18.65 -18.43 -10.01
N ASP A 6 -19.83 -18.79 -9.47
CA ASP A 6 -21.11 -18.34 -10.01
C ASP A 6 -21.16 -16.81 -10.15
N ILE A 7 -21.86 -16.33 -11.18
CA ILE A 7 -21.93 -14.90 -11.49
C ILE A 7 -22.53 -14.06 -10.36
N SER A 8 -23.49 -14.61 -9.60
CA SER A 8 -24.06 -13.94 -8.43
C SER A 8 -23.02 -13.75 -7.34
N VAL A 9 -22.25 -14.81 -7.05
CA VAL A 9 -21.17 -14.78 -6.04
C VAL A 9 -20.07 -13.81 -6.45
N ARG A 10 -19.67 -13.80 -7.73
CA ARG A 10 -18.67 -12.84 -8.24
C ARG A 10 -19.10 -11.38 -8.04
N LYS A 11 -20.38 -11.07 -8.32
CA LYS A 11 -20.94 -9.72 -8.10
C LYS A 11 -20.93 -9.34 -6.62
N GLN A 12 -21.29 -10.27 -5.73
CA GLN A 12 -21.26 -10.02 -4.28
C GLN A 12 -19.84 -9.76 -3.77
N ILE A 13 -18.87 -10.57 -4.16
CA ILE A 13 -17.46 -10.38 -3.78
C ILE A 13 -16.95 -9.02 -4.28
N ALA A 14 -17.24 -8.67 -5.54
CA ALA A 14 -16.85 -7.39 -6.11
C ALA A 14 -17.45 -6.20 -5.32
N ALA A 15 -18.73 -6.28 -4.95
CA ALA A 15 -19.41 -5.24 -4.17
C ALA A 15 -18.81 -5.09 -2.76
N LEU A 16 -18.51 -6.20 -2.07
CA LEU A 16 -17.86 -6.18 -0.76
C LEU A 16 -16.45 -5.62 -0.84
N TRP A 17 -15.68 -6.02 -1.86
CA TRP A 17 -14.33 -5.51 -2.07
C TRP A 17 -14.32 -4.00 -2.35
N LEU A 18 -15.28 -3.51 -3.13
CA LEU A 18 -15.43 -2.07 -3.37
C LEU A 18 -15.71 -1.31 -2.06
N LYS A 19 -16.62 -1.80 -1.22
CA LYS A 19 -16.89 -1.22 0.10
C LYS A 19 -15.65 -1.24 0.99
N PHE A 20 -14.87 -2.31 0.93
CA PHE A 20 -13.62 -2.41 1.68
C PHE A 20 -12.56 -1.41 1.19
N ILE A 21 -12.38 -1.23 -0.12
CA ILE A 21 -11.50 -0.18 -0.67
C ILE A 21 -11.98 1.22 -0.26
N GLN A 22 -13.30 1.45 -0.22
CA GLN A 22 -13.88 2.72 0.23
C GLN A 22 -13.50 3.07 1.67
N LEU A 23 -13.39 2.08 2.56
CA LEU A 23 -12.94 2.33 3.94
C LEU A 23 -11.49 2.85 3.98
N GLN A 24 -10.69 2.51 2.98
CA GLN A 24 -9.26 2.85 2.93
C GLN A 24 -8.96 4.17 2.22
N ASN A 25 -9.95 4.76 1.52
CA ASN A 25 -9.73 5.91 0.63
C ASN A 25 -10.81 6.99 0.80
N GLU A 26 -10.41 8.27 0.79
CA GLU A 26 -11.33 9.41 0.89
C GLU A 26 -11.86 9.90 -0.46
N GLN A 27 -11.20 9.53 -1.56
CA GLN A 27 -11.46 10.06 -2.89
C GLN A 27 -12.70 9.43 -3.54
N LYS A 28 -13.85 10.10 -3.41
CA LYS A 28 -15.15 9.68 -3.98
C LYS A 28 -15.12 9.40 -5.50
N TYR A 29 -14.25 10.06 -6.25
CA TYR A 29 -14.15 9.91 -7.72
C TYR A 29 -13.47 8.61 -8.15
N SER A 30 -12.52 8.10 -7.35
CA SER A 30 -11.90 6.79 -7.62
C SER A 30 -12.96 5.69 -7.65
N LEU A 31 -13.97 5.77 -6.78
CA LEU A 31 -14.98 4.73 -6.59
C LEU A 31 -15.84 4.47 -7.83
N LYS A 32 -16.19 5.51 -8.60
CA LYS A 32 -16.97 5.35 -9.83
C LYS A 32 -16.17 4.65 -10.93
N ALA A 33 -14.87 4.97 -11.04
CA ALA A 33 -13.99 4.27 -11.97
C ALA A 33 -13.80 2.80 -11.55
N PHE A 34 -13.63 2.54 -10.24
CA PHE A 34 -13.51 1.18 -9.72
C PHE A 34 -14.78 0.34 -9.95
N GLU A 35 -15.96 0.91 -9.68
CA GLU A 35 -17.25 0.26 -9.92
C GLU A 35 -17.46 -0.06 -11.41
N PHE A 36 -17.12 0.88 -12.30
CA PHE A 36 -17.18 0.65 -13.74
C PHE A 36 -16.27 -0.50 -14.17
N ILE A 37 -15.01 -0.51 -13.72
CA ILE A 37 -14.03 -1.53 -14.08
C ILE A 37 -14.41 -2.92 -13.51
N LEU A 38 -14.95 -3.01 -12.29
CA LEU A 38 -15.40 -4.27 -11.69
C LEU A 38 -16.57 -4.91 -12.48
N ASN A 39 -17.42 -4.09 -13.09
CA ASN A 39 -18.52 -4.56 -13.92
C ASN A 39 -18.09 -4.93 -15.35
N GLN A 40 -16.81 -4.74 -15.72
CA GLN A 40 -16.24 -5.14 -17.01
C GLN A 40 -15.37 -6.39 -16.83
N PRO A 41 -15.84 -7.60 -17.25
CA PRO A 41 -15.15 -8.86 -16.99
C PRO A 41 -13.68 -8.91 -17.45
N ARG A 42 -13.36 -8.18 -18.53
CA ARG A 42 -11.99 -8.09 -19.07
C ARG A 42 -11.05 -7.20 -18.25
N LEU A 43 -11.60 -6.27 -17.47
CA LEU A 43 -10.85 -5.28 -16.71
C LEU A 43 -10.82 -5.58 -15.20
N GLN A 44 -11.59 -6.57 -14.73
CA GLN A 44 -11.59 -7.00 -13.32
C GLN A 44 -10.18 -7.35 -12.79
N SER A 45 -9.32 -7.89 -13.65
CA SER A 45 -7.94 -8.25 -13.30
C SER A 45 -7.04 -7.04 -13.02
N LEU A 46 -7.40 -5.82 -13.45
CA LEU A 46 -6.61 -4.62 -13.14
C LEU A 46 -6.82 -4.12 -11.71
N LEU A 47 -7.97 -4.40 -11.09
CA LEU A 47 -8.32 -3.86 -9.77
C LEU A 47 -8.05 -4.82 -8.62
N LEU A 48 -8.19 -6.11 -8.90
CA LEU A 48 -7.92 -7.15 -7.94
C LEU A 48 -6.46 -7.53 -8.09
N THR A 49 -5.62 -7.07 -7.15
CA THR A 49 -4.21 -7.45 -7.05
C THR A 49 -4.03 -8.97 -7.07
N SER A 50 -5.08 -9.72 -6.72
CA SER A 50 -5.19 -11.15 -6.90
C SER A 50 -6.63 -11.57 -7.23
N SER A 51 -6.79 -12.48 -8.20
CA SER A 51 -8.08 -13.12 -8.52
C SER A 51 -8.36 -14.37 -7.66
N ARG A 52 -7.59 -14.54 -6.57
CA ARG A 52 -7.69 -15.64 -5.62
C ARG A 52 -8.52 -15.25 -4.40
N VAL A 53 -9.59 -16.01 -4.15
CA VAL A 53 -10.51 -15.78 -3.02
C VAL A 53 -9.82 -16.00 -1.69
N ASP A 54 -8.97 -17.02 -1.60
CA ASP A 54 -8.20 -17.34 -0.39
C ASP A 54 -7.19 -16.24 -0.05
N TYR A 55 -6.56 -15.61 -1.04
CA TYR A 55 -5.70 -14.46 -0.82
C TYR A 55 -6.48 -13.25 -0.30
N MET A 56 -7.67 -12.97 -0.86
CA MET A 56 -8.53 -11.89 -0.36
C MET A 56 -8.94 -12.12 1.09
N ALA A 57 -9.31 -13.36 1.43
CA ALA A 57 -9.65 -13.74 2.80
C ALA A 57 -8.44 -13.59 3.74
N TRP A 58 -7.26 -14.06 3.32
CA TRP A 58 -6.02 -13.87 4.08
C TRP A 58 -5.70 -12.39 4.29
N TYR A 59 -5.80 -11.56 3.26
CA TYR A 59 -5.55 -10.12 3.34
C TYR A 59 -6.46 -9.44 4.37
N ILE A 60 -7.77 -9.71 4.30
CA ILE A 60 -8.75 -9.18 5.26
C ILE A 60 -8.48 -9.69 6.67
N ASN A 61 -8.16 -10.98 6.83
CA ASN A 61 -7.85 -11.57 8.13
C ASN A 61 -6.63 -10.92 8.79
N ASN A 62 -5.63 -10.49 8.01
CA ASN A 62 -4.50 -9.73 8.56
C ASN A 62 -4.99 -8.41 9.17
N TYR A 63 -5.87 -7.64 8.51
CA TYR A 63 -6.38 -6.40 9.14
C TYR A 63 -7.21 -6.64 10.39
N LEU A 64 -7.90 -7.78 10.49
CA LEU A 64 -8.77 -8.08 11.63
C LEU A 64 -8.02 -8.69 12.83
N TYR A 65 -6.97 -9.47 12.57
CA TYR A 65 -6.37 -10.33 13.58
C TYR A 65 -4.86 -10.20 13.73
N HIS A 66 -4.17 -9.43 12.87
CA HIS A 66 -2.74 -9.18 13.02
C HIS A 66 -2.49 -8.37 14.30
N ARG A 67 -1.61 -8.88 15.16
CA ARG A 67 -1.26 -8.31 16.48
C ARG A 67 0.25 -8.19 16.66
N GLU A 68 1.01 -8.50 15.63
CA GLU A 68 2.46 -8.51 15.65
C GLU A 68 2.98 -7.08 15.81
N ASP A 69 3.92 -6.93 16.75
CA ASP A 69 4.58 -5.68 17.05
C ASP A 69 6.03 -5.76 16.56
N TYR A 70 6.33 -5.02 15.50
CA TYR A 70 7.66 -5.02 14.89
C TYR A 70 8.59 -3.94 15.45
N ARG A 71 8.17 -3.14 16.44
CA ARG A 71 8.99 -2.00 16.92
C ARG A 71 10.37 -2.42 17.39
N GLU A 72 10.47 -3.53 18.11
CA GLU A 72 11.76 -4.08 18.55
C GLU A 72 12.63 -4.51 17.37
N ALA A 73 12.06 -5.24 16.41
CA ALA A 73 12.79 -5.67 15.22
C ALA A 73 13.25 -4.49 14.35
N LEU A 74 12.41 -3.47 14.18
CA LEU A 74 12.72 -2.26 13.43
C LEU A 74 13.84 -1.45 14.10
N ALA A 75 13.91 -1.42 15.43
CA ALA A 75 14.97 -0.75 16.17
C ALA A 75 16.36 -1.38 15.97
N GLN A 76 16.42 -2.65 15.53
CA GLN A 76 17.67 -3.36 15.24
C GLN A 76 18.18 -3.14 13.80
N LEU A 77 17.45 -2.40 12.97
CA LEU A 77 17.89 -2.13 11.59
C LEU A 77 19.12 -1.22 11.58
N SER A 78 20.22 -1.74 11.02
CA SER A 78 21.47 -1.00 10.81
C SER A 78 21.63 -0.45 9.38
N CYS A 79 20.73 -0.80 8.47
CA CYS A 79 20.76 -0.34 7.10
C CYS A 79 20.01 1.00 6.92
N PRO A 80 20.32 1.78 5.86
CA PRO A 80 19.54 2.97 5.52
C PRO A 80 18.08 2.62 5.20
N VAL A 81 17.15 3.33 5.83
CA VAL A 81 15.71 3.14 5.63
C VAL A 81 15.10 4.43 5.10
N THR A 82 14.26 4.35 4.07
CA THR A 82 13.48 5.50 3.60
C THR A 82 11.99 5.20 3.69
N PHE A 83 11.27 6.01 4.48
CA PHE A 83 9.83 5.96 4.63
C PHE A 83 9.17 6.93 3.65
N PHE A 84 8.27 6.42 2.81
CA PHE A 84 7.42 7.24 1.94
C PHE A 84 6.02 7.37 2.55
N SER A 85 5.74 8.54 3.13
CA SER A 85 4.54 8.75 3.95
C SER A 85 3.57 9.72 3.29
N GLY A 86 2.40 9.22 2.89
CA GLY A 86 1.27 10.04 2.49
C GLY A 86 0.54 10.61 3.69
N VAL A 87 0.45 11.94 3.79
CA VAL A 87 -0.15 12.64 4.94
C VAL A 87 -1.66 12.35 5.06
N GLN A 88 -2.34 12.13 3.93
CA GLN A 88 -3.79 11.91 3.87
C GLN A 88 -4.17 10.42 3.99
N SER A 89 -3.25 9.59 4.47
CA SER A 89 -3.45 8.14 4.54
C SER A 89 -4.40 7.78 5.69
N LYS A 90 -5.57 7.23 5.36
CA LYS A 90 -6.49 6.64 6.33
C LYS A 90 -6.03 5.29 6.85
N LEU A 91 -5.48 4.48 5.95
CA LEU A 91 -5.09 3.10 6.27
C LEU A 91 -3.92 3.07 7.25
N TYR A 92 -2.96 3.97 7.04
CA TYR A 92 -1.79 4.16 7.90
C TYR A 92 -1.73 5.62 8.33
N PRO A 93 -2.19 5.98 9.54
CA PRO A 93 -2.13 7.36 10.03
C PRO A 93 -0.71 7.93 9.99
N PHE A 94 -0.58 9.19 9.60
CA PHE A 94 0.72 9.82 9.40
C PHE A 94 1.56 9.87 10.69
N GLU A 95 0.92 10.12 11.82
CA GLU A 95 1.56 10.20 13.12
C GLU A 95 2.25 8.90 13.49
N GLY A 96 1.60 7.75 13.25
CA GLY A 96 2.19 6.43 13.50
C GLY A 96 3.40 6.18 12.61
N GLN A 97 3.31 6.54 11.32
CA GLN A 97 4.43 6.43 10.40
C GLN A 97 5.62 7.31 10.82
N ARG A 98 5.33 8.54 11.26
CA ARG A 98 6.33 9.50 11.74
C ARG A 98 7.04 8.98 13.00
N LEU A 99 6.29 8.45 13.97
CA LEU A 99 6.87 7.87 15.19
C LEU A 99 7.84 6.73 14.88
N ILE A 100 7.48 5.85 13.95
CA ILE A 100 8.38 4.77 13.51
C ILE A 100 9.62 5.35 12.82
N ALA A 101 9.45 6.25 11.85
CA ALA A 101 10.58 6.85 11.15
C ALA A 101 11.55 7.59 12.09
N GLU A 102 11.04 8.34 13.06
CA GLU A 102 11.83 9.06 14.07
C GLU A 102 12.55 8.11 15.05
N SER A 103 12.06 6.88 15.22
CA SER A 103 12.67 5.89 16.12
C SER A 103 13.89 5.17 15.54
N LEU A 104 14.16 5.29 14.23
CA LEU A 104 15.26 4.59 13.56
C LEU A 104 16.45 5.52 13.31
N PRO A 105 17.68 5.13 13.69
CA PRO A 105 18.86 6.00 13.63
C PRO A 105 19.30 6.38 12.21
N HIS A 106 18.99 5.55 11.21
CA HIS A 106 19.37 5.74 9.81
C HIS A 106 18.16 5.88 8.89
N ALA A 107 17.05 6.38 9.43
CA ALA A 107 15.83 6.58 8.67
C ALA A 107 15.72 7.99 8.09
N LYS A 108 15.21 8.07 6.87
CA LYS A 108 14.74 9.29 6.21
C LYS A 108 13.24 9.18 5.99
N GLN A 109 12.48 10.23 6.27
CA GLN A 109 11.07 10.29 5.94
C GLN A 109 10.82 11.29 4.81
N ILE A 110 10.22 10.82 3.72
CA ILE A 110 9.75 11.66 2.62
C ILE A 110 8.24 11.85 2.76
N ILE A 111 7.82 13.10 2.94
CA ILE A 111 6.42 13.45 3.19
C ILE A 111 5.73 13.78 1.87
N PHE A 112 4.63 13.09 1.58
CA PHE A 112 3.76 13.30 0.43
C PHE A 112 2.46 13.98 0.89
N SER A 113 2.45 15.32 0.88
CA SER A 113 1.36 16.12 1.47
C SER A 113 0.03 16.04 0.71
N LYS A 114 0.05 15.60 -0.56
CA LYS A 114 -1.13 15.46 -1.42
C LYS A 114 -1.54 14.00 -1.63
N SER A 115 -0.94 13.07 -0.90
CA SER A 115 -1.13 11.64 -1.08
C SER A 115 -1.72 10.97 0.16
N GLY A 116 -2.56 9.97 -0.09
CA GLY A 116 -2.98 8.98 0.90
C GLY A 116 -2.04 7.77 0.94
N HIS A 117 -2.60 6.56 1.06
CA HIS A 117 -1.83 5.32 1.18
C HIS A 117 -0.99 4.96 -0.08
N THR A 118 -1.33 5.48 -1.26
CA THR A 118 -0.67 5.13 -2.53
C THR A 118 0.07 6.30 -3.21
N PRO A 119 1.16 6.86 -2.62
CA PRO A 119 1.90 7.98 -3.21
C PRO A 119 2.43 7.74 -4.63
N LEU A 120 2.75 6.49 -4.98
CA LEU A 120 3.14 6.09 -6.34
C LEU A 120 2.11 6.52 -7.39
N LEU A 121 0.82 6.49 -7.06
CA LEU A 121 -0.27 6.83 -7.98
C LEU A 121 -0.66 8.32 -7.92
N THR A 122 -0.61 8.92 -6.73
CA THR A 122 -1.12 10.29 -6.51
C THR A 122 -0.06 11.38 -6.66
N GLU A 123 1.21 11.07 -6.42
CA GLU A 123 2.35 11.97 -6.63
C GLU A 123 3.51 11.24 -7.36
N PRO A 124 3.26 10.66 -8.56
CA PRO A 124 4.18 9.73 -9.24
C PRO A 124 5.55 10.35 -9.56
N LEU A 125 5.59 11.63 -9.98
CA LEU A 125 6.85 12.30 -10.31
C LEU A 125 7.76 12.46 -9.09
N LYS A 126 7.17 12.84 -7.95
CA LYS A 126 7.90 12.96 -6.69
C LYS A 126 8.32 11.58 -6.20
N PHE A 127 7.43 10.59 -6.28
CA PHE A 127 7.74 9.22 -5.89
C PHE A 127 8.95 8.68 -6.66
N SER A 128 8.93 8.76 -8.00
CA SER A 128 10.03 8.28 -8.85
C SER A 128 11.34 9.02 -8.58
N ARG A 129 11.29 10.34 -8.35
CA ARG A 129 12.47 11.14 -7.99
C ARG A 129 13.10 10.68 -6.67
N GLU A 130 12.29 10.56 -5.63
CA GLU A 130 12.77 10.22 -4.27
C GLU A 130 13.24 8.76 -4.19
N LEU A 131 12.58 7.85 -4.91
CA LEU A 131 13.07 6.49 -5.08
C LEU A 131 14.42 6.45 -5.81
N GLY A 132 14.58 7.24 -6.87
CA GLY A 132 15.86 7.35 -7.58
C GLY A 132 16.99 7.88 -6.70
N ILE A 133 16.70 8.86 -5.83
CA ILE A 133 17.66 9.37 -4.84
C ILE A 133 18.07 8.26 -3.87
N PHE A 134 17.10 7.57 -3.27
CA PHE A 134 17.36 6.44 -2.36
C PHE A 134 18.23 5.37 -3.03
N LEU A 135 17.88 4.96 -4.25
CA LEU A 135 18.65 3.94 -4.97
C LEU A 135 20.07 4.42 -5.26
N LYS A 136 20.26 5.66 -5.70
CA LYS A 136 21.60 6.20 -6.00
C LYS A 136 22.47 6.29 -4.74
N GLU A 137 21.92 6.78 -3.64
CA GLU A 137 22.63 6.90 -2.35
C GLU A 137 23.08 5.52 -1.82
N ASN A 138 22.32 4.47 -2.09
CA ASN A 138 22.58 3.13 -1.57
C ASN A 138 23.26 2.17 -2.56
N SER A 139 23.36 2.54 -3.84
CA SER A 139 24.11 1.75 -4.84
C SER A 139 25.63 1.83 -4.66
N GLN A 140 26.14 2.89 -4.02
CA GLN A 140 27.58 3.09 -3.80
C GLN A 140 28.11 2.43 -2.52
N SER A 141 27.24 2.23 -1.52
CA SER A 141 27.58 1.64 -0.22
C SER A 141 27.85 0.13 -0.26
N SER A 142 27.56 -0.52 -1.38
CA SER A 142 27.70 -1.98 -1.56
C SER A 142 29.07 -2.39 -2.16
N GLY A 143 29.93 -1.43 -2.49
CA GLY A 143 31.22 -1.66 -3.17
C GLY A 143 32.46 -1.68 -2.27
N SER A 144 32.30 -1.57 -0.95
CA SER A 144 33.43 -1.38 -0.01
C SER A 144 33.59 -2.51 1.02
N ALA A 145 32.92 -3.64 0.83
CA ALA A 145 33.15 -4.85 1.62
C ALA A 145 34.16 -5.75 0.90
N THR A 146 35.45 -5.44 1.06
CA THR A 146 36.58 -6.36 0.82
C THR A 146 37.25 -6.65 2.15
#